data_AF-A0A0Q9SLW6-F1
#
_entry.id   AF-A0A0Q9SLW6-F1
#
_cell.length_a   1.000
_cell.length_b   1.000
_cell.length_c   1.000
_cell.angle_alpha   90.00
_cell.angle_beta   90.00
_cell.angle_gamma   90.00
#
_symmetry.space_group_name_H-M   'P 1'
#
loop_
_entity.id
_entity.type
_entity.pdbx_description
1 polymer ?
#
loop_
_entity_poly.entity_id
_entity_poly.type
_entity_poly.pdbx_seq_one_letter_code
_entity_poly.pdbx_strand_id
1 'polypeptide(L)'
;MTLLAPLAPVADGARRQLASALRSRVAGTDAQVKAERIWGAEGPRWFTPDDPIWRVHADAAMFPGGIRALLLQSLHPLAMAGVAGHSGYKGDPWGRLQRTSEFLATTTFGTIEHAQEQIAKVRSIHDRVRGKAADGRPYSASDPHLLAWVHATEADSFLTAYQRYAVTPLSAAEADRYVEQGGIVAKALGVVDPPTTVAALRATIEGYRPELASTAAAREAARFLLVHPPLPLAARPGYAALAAGAVAMLPRWARQPLRLPWLPVTERLVGRPLGGVATSTVRWAMADATDERRRAAERRGTSV
;
A
#
# COMPACT_ATOMS: atom_id res chain seq x y z
N MET A 1 43.97 -15.65 -17.57
CA MET A 1 43.40 -16.37 -16.41
C MET A 1 42.87 -15.33 -15.43
N THR A 2 41.64 -14.85 -15.65
CA THR A 2 41.05 -13.76 -14.86
C THR A 2 40.00 -14.37 -13.94
N LEU A 3 40.35 -14.56 -12.67
CA LEU A 3 39.42 -14.93 -11.61
C LEU A 3 38.50 -13.75 -11.28
N LEU A 4 37.30 -13.74 -11.86
CA LEU A 4 36.18 -12.90 -11.43
C LEU A 4 34.92 -13.79 -11.31
N ALA A 5 34.96 -14.77 -10.42
CA ALA A 5 33.78 -15.52 -10.01
C ALA A 5 33.93 -15.99 -8.55
N PRO A 6 33.51 -15.15 -7.58
CA PRO A 6 32.79 -15.71 -6.43
C PRO A 6 31.60 -14.87 -5.92
N LEU A 7 31.25 -13.74 -6.56
CA LEU A 7 30.22 -12.82 -6.02
C LEU A 7 28.77 -13.15 -6.43
N ALA A 8 28.57 -13.81 -7.59
CA ALA A 8 27.23 -14.14 -8.09
C ALA A 8 26.45 -15.15 -7.20
N PRO A 9 27.04 -16.24 -6.70
CA PRO A 9 26.31 -17.24 -5.90
C PRO A 9 25.86 -16.71 -4.52
N VAL A 10 26.67 -15.84 -3.91
CA VAL A 10 26.40 -15.23 -2.60
C VAL A 10 25.31 -14.16 -2.71
N ALA A 11 25.35 -13.35 -3.77
CA ALA A 11 24.30 -12.37 -4.07
C ALA A 11 22.95 -13.06 -4.33
N ASP A 12 22.94 -14.21 -5.02
CA ASP A 12 21.74 -15.00 -5.27
C ASP A 12 21.17 -15.65 -4.01
N GLY A 13 22.03 -16.13 -3.10
CA GLY A 13 21.62 -16.65 -1.80
C GLY A 13 20.98 -15.59 -0.91
N ALA A 14 21.60 -14.41 -0.81
CA ALA A 14 21.08 -13.26 -0.07
C ALA A 14 19.77 -12.74 -0.67
N ARG A 15 19.67 -12.69 -2.01
CA ARG A 15 18.43 -12.32 -2.73
C ARG A 15 17.27 -13.24 -2.35
N ARG A 16 17.47 -14.56 -2.43
CA ARG A 16 16.44 -15.55 -2.11
C ARG A 16 15.97 -15.49 -0.66
N GLN A 17 16.90 -15.30 0.29
CA GLN A 17 16.55 -15.15 1.70
C GLN A 17 15.71 -13.89 1.94
N LEU A 18 16.11 -12.75 1.37
CA LEU A 18 15.36 -11.51 1.48
C LEU A 18 13.98 -11.62 0.80
N ALA A 19 13.90 -12.20 -0.39
CA ALA A 19 12.66 -12.45 -1.11
C ALA A 19 11.71 -13.35 -0.31
N SER A 20 12.23 -14.41 0.31
CA SER A 20 11.46 -15.30 1.18
C SER A 20 10.93 -14.56 2.41
N ALA A 21 11.79 -13.77 3.07
CA ALA A 21 11.44 -12.99 4.25
C ALA A 21 10.42 -11.87 3.97
N LEU A 22 10.42 -11.30 2.76
CA LEU A 22 9.42 -10.33 2.30
C LEU A 22 8.10 -11.04 1.95
N ARG A 23 8.16 -12.12 1.16
CA ARG A 23 6.96 -12.90 0.79
C ARG A 23 6.23 -13.45 1.99
N SER A 24 6.94 -14.00 2.98
CA SER A 24 6.30 -14.53 4.20
C SER A 24 5.57 -13.45 5.00
N ARG A 25 6.08 -12.21 5.02
CA ARG A 25 5.43 -11.09 5.69
C ARG A 25 4.23 -10.53 4.93
N VAL A 26 4.27 -10.54 3.59
CA VAL A 26 3.24 -9.93 2.73
C VAL A 26 2.13 -10.92 2.37
N ALA A 27 2.46 -12.16 2.05
CA ALA A 27 1.51 -13.17 1.58
C ALA A 27 1.11 -14.19 2.67
N GLY A 28 1.95 -14.38 3.70
CA GLY A 28 1.74 -15.37 4.75
C GLY A 28 2.25 -16.77 4.37
N THR A 29 1.87 -17.78 5.15
CA THR A 29 2.25 -19.19 4.93
C THR A 29 1.61 -19.79 3.68
N ASP A 30 0.42 -19.32 3.32
CA ASP A 30 -0.37 -19.85 2.20
C ASP A 30 -0.08 -19.10 0.89
N ALA A 31 1.10 -18.48 0.78
CA ALA A 31 1.47 -17.60 -0.32
C ALA A 31 1.30 -18.25 -1.69
N GLN A 32 1.61 -19.54 -1.82
CA GLN A 32 1.50 -20.26 -3.09
C GLN A 32 0.04 -20.48 -3.51
N VAL A 33 -0.83 -20.85 -2.55
CA VAL A 33 -2.26 -21.04 -2.80
C VAL A 33 -2.91 -19.72 -3.22
N LYS A 34 -2.60 -18.64 -2.51
CA LYS A 34 -3.04 -17.29 -2.88
C LYS A 34 -2.51 -16.91 -4.25
N ALA A 35 -1.26 -17.28 -4.57
CA ALA A 35 -0.69 -16.95 -5.86
C ALA A 35 -1.39 -17.65 -7.02
N GLU A 36 -1.69 -18.94 -6.88
CA GLU A 36 -2.47 -19.67 -7.87
C GLU A 36 -3.86 -19.07 -8.05
N ARG A 37 -4.54 -18.71 -6.94
CA ARG A 37 -5.87 -18.10 -6.99
C ARG A 37 -5.89 -16.72 -7.67
N ILE A 38 -4.86 -15.91 -7.46
CA ILE A 38 -4.80 -14.54 -7.96
C ILE A 38 -4.29 -14.53 -9.41
N TRP A 39 -3.13 -15.12 -9.67
CA TRP A 39 -2.45 -15.04 -10.98
C TRP A 39 -2.70 -16.29 -11.85
N GLY A 40 -2.93 -17.45 -11.24
CA GLY A 40 -3.11 -18.73 -11.95
C GLY A 40 -4.52 -18.99 -12.46
N ALA A 41 -5.54 -18.49 -11.76
CA ALA A 41 -6.95 -18.68 -12.08
C ALA A 41 -7.32 -18.12 -13.47
N GLU A 42 -8.15 -18.86 -14.20
CA GLU A 42 -8.71 -18.47 -15.50
C GLU A 42 -9.95 -17.59 -15.32
N GLY A 43 -10.17 -16.65 -16.23
CA GLY A 43 -11.33 -15.77 -16.23
C GLY A 43 -11.01 -14.31 -16.54
N PRO A 44 -12.03 -13.47 -16.77
CA PRO A 44 -11.86 -12.06 -17.07
C PRO A 44 -11.26 -11.31 -15.87
N ARG A 45 -10.51 -10.24 -16.14
CA ARG A 45 -9.88 -9.36 -15.14
C ARG A 45 -10.27 -7.91 -15.42
N TRP A 46 -10.33 -7.06 -14.39
CA TRP A 46 -10.54 -5.61 -14.61
C TRP A 46 -9.32 -4.93 -15.21
N PHE A 47 -8.13 -5.45 -14.92
CA PHE A 47 -6.86 -4.83 -15.28
C PHE A 47 -5.91 -5.86 -15.88
N THR A 48 -5.01 -5.34 -16.71
CA THR A 48 -3.99 -6.08 -17.46
C THR A 48 -2.60 -5.52 -17.14
N PRO A 49 -1.51 -6.22 -17.50
CA PRO A 49 -0.15 -5.72 -17.29
C PRO A 49 0.16 -4.33 -17.89
N ASP A 50 -0.57 -3.92 -18.93
CA ASP A 50 -0.38 -2.63 -19.60
C ASP A 50 -1.04 -1.47 -18.82
N ASP A 51 -1.98 -1.78 -17.94
CA ASP A 51 -2.71 -0.80 -17.16
C ASP A 51 -1.83 -0.14 -16.09
N PRO A 52 -1.94 1.19 -15.88
CA PRO A 52 -1.21 1.90 -14.84
C PRO A 52 -1.39 1.32 -13.43
N ILE A 53 -2.61 0.91 -13.04
CA ILE A 53 -2.86 0.30 -11.72
C ILE A 53 -2.10 -1.00 -11.51
N TRP A 54 -1.94 -1.81 -12.56
CA TRP A 54 -1.15 -3.03 -12.49
C TRP A 54 0.32 -2.70 -12.23
N ARG A 55 0.87 -1.74 -12.96
CA ARG A 55 2.26 -1.28 -12.79
C ARG A 55 2.51 -0.70 -11.40
N VAL A 56 1.60 0.13 -10.89
CA VAL A 56 1.73 0.74 -9.57
C VAL A 56 1.66 -0.31 -8.46
N HIS A 57 0.69 -1.22 -8.52
CA HIS A 57 0.50 -2.25 -7.48
C HIS A 57 1.50 -3.42 -7.58
N ALA A 58 2.23 -3.55 -8.68
CA ALA A 58 3.29 -4.55 -8.80
C ALA A 58 4.66 -4.04 -8.31
N ASP A 59 4.86 -2.71 -8.21
CA ASP A 59 6.17 -2.14 -7.88
C ASP A 59 6.45 -2.10 -6.37
N ALA A 60 7.73 -2.22 -6.01
CA ALA A 60 8.20 -2.11 -4.63
C ALA A 60 7.89 -0.75 -3.98
N ALA A 61 7.58 0.30 -4.75
CA ALA A 61 7.14 1.59 -4.23
C ALA A 61 5.85 1.51 -3.40
N MET A 62 5.08 0.42 -3.51
CA MET A 62 3.96 0.15 -2.60
C MET A 62 4.36 0.10 -1.12
N PHE A 63 5.59 -0.30 -0.79
CA PHE A 63 6.03 -0.37 0.61
C PHE A 63 6.11 1.01 1.29
N PRO A 64 6.90 1.99 0.80
CA PRO A 64 6.86 3.34 1.37
C PRO A 64 5.50 4.02 1.12
N GLY A 65 4.81 3.71 0.02
CA GLY A 65 3.46 4.19 -0.25
C GLY A 65 2.44 3.76 0.82
N GLY A 66 2.46 2.49 1.23
CA GLY A 66 1.58 1.96 2.26
C GLY A 66 1.83 2.58 3.64
N ILE A 67 3.11 2.80 4.00
CA ILE A 67 3.43 3.52 5.25
C ILE A 67 2.87 4.95 5.20
N ARG A 68 3.04 5.65 4.07
CA ARG A 68 2.47 7.00 3.88
C ARG A 68 0.95 7.00 3.97
N ALA A 69 0.29 6.02 3.35
CA ALA A 69 -1.17 5.85 3.38
C ALA A 69 -1.67 5.69 4.81
N LEU A 70 -1.07 4.78 5.58
CA LEU A 70 -1.46 4.54 6.97
C LEU A 70 -1.30 5.79 7.86
N LEU A 71 -0.23 6.57 7.63
CA LEU A 71 -0.01 7.82 8.35
C LEU A 71 -1.10 8.86 8.01
N LEU A 72 -1.44 9.03 6.73
CA LEU A 72 -2.52 9.94 6.32
C LEU A 72 -3.87 9.47 6.82
N GLN A 73 -4.24 8.21 6.57
CA GLN A 73 -5.52 7.63 6.98
C GLN A 73 -5.78 7.82 8.48
N SER A 74 -4.74 7.71 9.31
CA SER A 74 -4.82 7.89 10.76
C SER A 74 -5.30 9.28 11.22
N LEU A 75 -5.23 10.29 10.35
CA LEU A 75 -5.59 11.67 10.69
C LEU A 75 -7.10 11.92 10.76
N HIS A 76 -7.92 11.08 10.13
CA HIS A 76 -9.37 11.20 10.26
C HIS A 76 -9.83 10.54 11.56
N PRO A 77 -10.41 11.28 12.53
CA PRO A 77 -10.70 10.77 13.87
C PRO A 77 -11.60 9.53 13.89
N LEU A 78 -12.67 9.56 13.07
CA LEU A 78 -13.64 8.46 13.01
C LEU A 78 -13.07 7.19 12.35
N ALA A 79 -12.36 7.33 11.22
CA ALA A 79 -11.66 6.22 10.58
C ALA A 79 -10.62 5.60 11.53
N MET A 80 -9.83 6.43 12.22
CA MET A 80 -8.82 5.97 13.17
C MET A 80 -9.44 5.31 14.41
N ALA A 81 -10.61 5.76 14.87
CA ALA A 81 -11.35 5.11 15.94
C ALA A 81 -11.78 3.69 15.55
N GLY A 82 -12.28 3.51 14.31
CA GLY A 82 -12.59 2.18 13.77
C GLY A 82 -11.36 1.27 13.72
N VAL A 83 -10.23 1.78 13.22
CA VAL A 83 -8.96 1.03 13.18
C VAL A 83 -8.49 0.67 14.58
N ALA A 84 -8.50 1.61 15.52
CA ALA A 84 -8.03 1.39 16.89
C ALA A 84 -8.92 0.38 17.65
N GLY A 85 -10.23 0.42 17.45
CA GLY A 85 -11.17 -0.45 18.14
C GLY A 85 -11.26 -1.87 17.58
N HIS A 86 -11.03 -2.06 16.27
CA HIS A 86 -11.44 -3.31 15.60
C HIS A 86 -10.36 -4.01 14.77
N SER A 87 -9.26 -3.33 14.42
CA SER A 87 -8.33 -3.91 13.43
C SER A 87 -7.27 -4.86 13.99
N GLY A 88 -7.09 -4.89 15.32
CA GLY A 88 -6.05 -5.68 15.97
C GLY A 88 -4.61 -5.29 15.56
N TYR A 89 -4.39 -4.11 14.96
CA TYR A 89 -3.12 -3.78 14.29
C TYR A 89 -1.87 -3.87 15.17
N LYS A 90 -2.00 -3.77 16.50
CA LYS A 90 -0.88 -3.94 17.44
C LYS A 90 -0.63 -5.40 17.80
N GLY A 91 -1.69 -6.20 17.92
CA GLY A 91 -1.61 -7.62 18.30
C GLY A 91 -1.26 -8.52 17.13
N ASP A 92 -1.81 -8.23 15.94
CA ASP A 92 -1.56 -8.97 14.70
C ASP A 92 -1.23 -8.01 13.52
N PRO A 93 -0.10 -7.27 13.58
CA PRO A 93 0.31 -6.35 12.52
C PRO A 93 0.57 -7.06 11.19
N TRP A 94 1.15 -8.27 11.24
CA TRP A 94 1.52 -9.02 10.04
C TRP A 94 0.33 -9.71 9.38
N GLY A 95 -0.58 -10.33 10.14
CA GLY A 95 -1.82 -10.81 9.57
C GLY A 95 -2.66 -9.66 9.00
N ARG A 96 -2.66 -8.47 9.63
CA ARG A 96 -3.32 -7.28 9.05
C ARG A 96 -2.69 -6.85 7.72
N LEU A 97 -1.36 -6.81 7.64
CA LEU A 97 -0.65 -6.52 6.39
C LEU A 97 -0.98 -7.57 5.32
N GLN A 98 -1.02 -8.85 5.68
CA GLN A 98 -1.34 -9.94 4.76
C GLN A 98 -2.76 -9.83 4.21
N ARG A 99 -3.76 -9.56 5.07
CA ARG A 99 -5.15 -9.36 4.64
C ARG A 99 -5.30 -8.19 3.67
N THR A 100 -4.62 -7.08 3.93
CA THR A 100 -4.65 -5.89 3.07
C THR A 100 -3.94 -6.16 1.74
N SER A 101 -2.78 -6.82 1.79
CA SER A 101 -2.00 -7.18 0.60
C SER A 101 -2.75 -8.17 -0.29
N GLU A 102 -3.42 -9.16 0.32
CA GLU A 102 -4.29 -10.11 -0.39
C GLU A 102 -5.49 -9.40 -1.03
N PHE A 103 -6.12 -8.45 -0.33
CA PHE A 103 -7.20 -7.65 -0.89
C PHE A 103 -6.73 -6.85 -2.12
N LEU A 104 -5.64 -6.09 -2.01
CA LEU A 104 -5.09 -5.31 -3.11
C LEU A 104 -4.66 -6.20 -4.27
N ALA A 105 -3.96 -7.31 -3.99
CA ALA A 105 -3.51 -8.23 -5.01
C ALA A 105 -4.68 -8.92 -5.72
N THR A 106 -5.71 -9.37 -4.99
CA THR A 106 -6.87 -10.03 -5.59
C THR A 106 -7.70 -9.06 -6.42
N THR A 107 -7.95 -7.85 -5.92
CA THR A 107 -8.76 -6.85 -6.63
C THR A 107 -8.05 -6.21 -7.82
N THR A 108 -6.72 -6.27 -7.86
CA THR A 108 -5.94 -5.73 -8.99
C THR A 108 -5.58 -6.80 -10.01
N PHE A 109 -5.09 -7.95 -9.54
CA PHE A 109 -4.52 -8.97 -10.41
C PHE A 109 -5.42 -10.17 -10.60
N GLY A 110 -6.40 -10.39 -9.71
CA GLY A 110 -7.32 -11.54 -9.75
C GLY A 110 -8.36 -11.45 -10.86
N THR A 111 -9.15 -12.52 -10.98
CA THR A 111 -10.35 -12.51 -11.84
C THR A 111 -11.40 -11.58 -11.24
N ILE A 112 -12.32 -11.10 -12.07
CA ILE A 112 -13.44 -10.26 -11.63
C ILE A 112 -14.25 -10.97 -10.53
N GLU A 113 -14.49 -12.27 -10.71
CA GLU A 113 -15.17 -13.13 -9.72
C GLU A 113 -14.44 -13.09 -8.35
N HIS A 114 -13.16 -13.44 -8.31
CA HIS A 114 -12.39 -13.44 -7.06
C HIS A 114 -12.28 -12.05 -6.44
N ALA A 115 -12.18 -11.01 -7.26
CA ALA A 115 -12.17 -9.63 -6.78
C ALA A 115 -13.51 -9.26 -6.12
N GLN A 116 -14.64 -9.60 -6.74
CA GLN A 116 -15.98 -9.36 -6.20
C GLN A 116 -16.22 -10.12 -4.89
N GLU A 117 -15.76 -11.37 -4.78
CA GLU A 117 -15.84 -12.14 -3.54
C GLU A 117 -15.04 -11.48 -2.40
N GLN A 118 -13.82 -11.03 -2.68
CA GLN A 118 -13.01 -10.32 -1.68
C GLN A 118 -13.65 -9.00 -1.26
N ILE A 119 -14.24 -8.25 -2.20
CA ILE A 119 -14.99 -7.03 -1.90
C ILE A 119 -16.20 -7.34 -1.02
N ALA A 120 -16.99 -8.36 -1.35
CA ALA A 120 -18.14 -8.77 -0.56
C ALA A 120 -17.73 -9.17 0.88
N LYS A 121 -16.62 -9.89 1.02
CA LYS A 121 -16.03 -10.25 2.32
C LYS A 121 -15.65 -9.01 3.14
N VAL A 122 -14.94 -8.04 2.52
CA VAL A 122 -14.56 -6.79 3.21
C VAL A 122 -15.79 -5.98 3.59
N ARG A 123 -16.80 -5.86 2.72
CA ARG A 123 -18.07 -5.19 3.05
C ARG A 123 -18.75 -5.82 4.26
N SER A 124 -18.87 -7.14 4.30
CA SER A 124 -19.46 -7.87 5.43
C SER A 124 -18.73 -7.61 6.76
N ILE A 125 -17.40 -7.46 6.71
CA ILE A 125 -16.61 -7.04 7.88
C ILE A 125 -16.93 -5.59 8.25
N HIS A 126 -16.88 -4.67 7.28
CA HIS A 126 -17.14 -3.24 7.51
C HIS A 126 -18.53 -2.98 8.08
N ASP A 127 -19.55 -3.76 7.67
CA ASP A 127 -20.91 -3.65 8.19
C ASP A 127 -21.01 -3.91 9.70
N ARG A 128 -20.06 -4.67 10.26
CA ARG A 128 -19.98 -5.00 11.69
C ARG A 128 -19.07 -4.05 12.48
N VAL A 129 -18.20 -3.31 11.79
CA VAL A 129 -17.26 -2.37 12.44
C VAL A 129 -17.96 -1.02 12.62
N ARG A 130 -18.55 -0.84 13.80
CA ARG A 130 -19.27 0.37 14.20
C ARG A 130 -18.95 0.71 15.64
N GLY A 131 -19.04 1.99 16.00
CA GLY A 131 -18.80 2.40 17.38
C GLY A 131 -18.92 3.90 17.58
N LYS A 132 -18.34 4.39 18.68
CA LYS A 132 -18.21 5.82 18.96
C LYS A 132 -16.72 6.17 19.14
N ALA A 133 -16.31 7.30 18.60
CA ALA A 133 -14.99 7.87 18.86
C ALA A 133 -14.92 8.44 20.29
N ALA A 134 -13.72 8.80 20.74
CA ALA A 134 -13.50 9.33 22.09
C ALA A 134 -14.26 10.64 22.39
N ASP A 135 -14.65 11.38 21.35
CA ASP A 135 -15.46 12.59 21.43
C ASP A 135 -16.97 12.32 21.34
N GLY A 136 -17.38 11.04 21.36
CA GLY A 136 -18.79 10.61 21.35
C GLY A 136 -19.42 10.49 19.96
N ARG A 137 -18.78 10.99 18.89
CA ARG A 137 -19.32 10.87 17.53
C ARG A 137 -19.39 9.41 17.09
N PRO A 138 -20.50 8.97 16.48
CA PRO A 138 -20.60 7.61 15.94
C PRO A 138 -19.70 7.46 14.71
N TYR A 139 -19.25 6.23 14.46
CA TYR A 139 -18.60 5.85 13.21
C TYR A 139 -19.11 4.51 12.70
N SER A 140 -19.06 4.32 11.39
CA SER A 140 -19.24 3.03 10.70
C SER A 140 -18.12 2.87 9.68
N ALA A 141 -17.47 1.70 9.60
CA ALA A 141 -16.49 1.45 8.55
C ALA A 141 -17.11 1.35 7.15
N SER A 142 -18.43 1.18 7.06
CA SER A 142 -19.19 1.25 5.82
C SER A 142 -19.70 2.65 5.46
N ASP A 143 -19.34 3.69 6.23
CA ASP A 143 -19.67 5.07 5.91
C ASP A 143 -18.98 5.50 4.59
N PRO A 144 -19.74 5.85 3.53
CA PRO A 144 -19.17 6.28 2.25
C PRO A 144 -18.19 7.45 2.36
N HIS A 145 -18.40 8.37 3.31
CA HIS A 145 -17.52 9.50 3.54
C HIS A 145 -16.17 9.05 4.12
N LEU A 146 -16.17 8.09 5.05
CA LEU A 146 -14.92 7.54 5.59
C LEU A 146 -14.20 6.64 4.58
N LEU A 147 -14.95 5.88 3.79
CA LEU A 147 -14.40 5.06 2.71
C LEU A 147 -13.71 5.93 1.65
N ALA A 148 -14.30 7.07 1.28
CA ALA A 148 -13.72 8.03 0.34
C ALA A 148 -12.38 8.59 0.84
N TRP A 149 -12.28 8.94 2.12
CA TRP A 149 -11.01 9.36 2.74
C TRP A 149 -9.93 8.28 2.65
N VAL A 150 -10.27 7.05 3.05
CA VAL A 150 -9.33 5.92 3.06
C VAL A 150 -8.84 5.63 1.64
N HIS A 151 -9.75 5.58 0.66
CA HIS A 151 -9.43 5.37 -0.74
C HIS A 151 -8.55 6.50 -1.31
N ALA A 152 -8.93 7.76 -1.10
CA ALA A 152 -8.21 8.90 -1.67
C ALA A 152 -6.77 8.97 -1.13
N THR A 153 -6.59 8.79 0.18
CA THR A 153 -5.24 8.81 0.78
C THR A 153 -4.40 7.58 0.41
N GLU A 154 -5.02 6.43 0.17
CA GLU A 154 -4.34 5.24 -0.35
C GLU A 154 -3.84 5.46 -1.79
N ALA A 155 -4.74 5.83 -2.70
CA ALA A 155 -4.42 6.09 -4.10
C ALA A 155 -3.35 7.20 -4.25
N ASP A 156 -3.48 8.31 -3.52
CA ASP A 156 -2.49 9.40 -3.53
C ASP A 156 -1.13 8.92 -3.02
N SER A 157 -1.10 8.07 -2.00
CA SER A 157 0.14 7.57 -1.42
C SER A 157 0.88 6.58 -2.32
N PHE A 158 0.15 5.65 -2.93
CA PHE A 158 0.74 4.71 -3.87
C PHE A 158 1.22 5.42 -5.15
N LEU A 159 0.41 6.31 -5.71
CA LEU A 159 0.82 7.11 -6.87
C LEU A 159 2.03 7.99 -6.55
N THR A 160 2.03 8.69 -5.42
CA THR A 160 3.16 9.54 -5.00
C THR A 160 4.44 8.73 -4.85
N ALA A 161 4.36 7.55 -4.22
CA ALA A 161 5.51 6.67 -4.05
C ALA A 161 6.02 6.12 -5.39
N TYR A 162 5.10 5.71 -6.28
CA TYR A 162 5.44 5.20 -7.60
C TYR A 162 6.13 6.27 -8.45
N GLN A 163 5.55 7.47 -8.57
CA GLN A 163 6.14 8.58 -9.30
C GLN A 163 7.52 8.98 -8.76
N ARG A 164 7.79 8.68 -7.48
CA ARG A 164 9.07 8.99 -6.85
C ARG A 164 10.13 7.91 -7.00
N TYR A 165 9.75 6.63 -6.92
CA TYR A 165 10.70 5.53 -6.73
C TYR A 165 10.62 4.44 -7.80
N ALA A 166 9.63 4.46 -8.69
CA ALA A 166 9.59 3.56 -9.84
C ALA A 166 10.73 3.87 -10.80
N VAL A 167 11.17 2.85 -11.56
CA VAL A 167 12.19 3.02 -12.61
C VAL A 167 11.65 3.91 -13.73
N THR A 168 10.41 3.67 -14.12
CA THR A 168 9.71 4.44 -15.15
C THR A 168 8.45 5.06 -14.51
N PRO A 169 8.45 6.38 -14.26
CA PRO A 169 7.27 7.09 -13.78
C PRO A 169 6.11 7.02 -14.79
N LEU A 170 4.88 7.22 -14.31
CA LEU A 170 3.71 7.38 -15.17
C LEU A 170 3.70 8.79 -15.78
N SER A 171 3.28 8.90 -17.04
CA SER A 171 2.85 10.16 -17.63
C SER A 171 1.64 10.74 -16.89
N ALA A 172 1.31 12.01 -17.14
CA ALA A 172 0.14 12.65 -16.52
C ALA A 172 -1.18 11.91 -16.85
N ALA A 173 -1.36 11.50 -18.12
CA ALA A 173 -2.55 10.78 -18.56
C ALA A 173 -2.64 9.39 -17.92
N GLU A 174 -1.52 8.67 -17.81
CA GLU A 174 -1.48 7.38 -17.11
C GLU A 174 -1.75 7.53 -15.61
N ALA A 175 -1.31 8.63 -15.00
CA ALA A 175 -1.59 8.92 -13.60
C ALA A 175 -3.07 9.21 -13.35
N ASP A 176 -3.75 9.94 -14.25
CA ASP A 176 -5.20 10.11 -14.19
C ASP A 176 -5.91 8.76 -14.38
N ARG A 177 -5.46 7.95 -15.36
CA ARG A 177 -6.00 6.61 -15.59
C ARG A 177 -5.82 5.68 -14.38
N TYR A 178 -4.69 5.76 -13.68
CA TYR A 178 -4.48 5.04 -12.41
C TYR A 178 -5.56 5.40 -11.37
N VAL A 179 -5.85 6.69 -11.21
CA VAL A 179 -6.86 7.17 -10.26
C VAL A 179 -8.26 6.68 -10.65
N GLU A 180 -8.63 6.80 -11.92
CA GLU A 180 -9.89 6.29 -12.46
C GLU A 180 -10.05 4.78 -12.23
N GLN A 181 -9.01 3.99 -12.50
CA GLN A 181 -9.00 2.53 -12.30
C GLN A 181 -9.20 2.15 -10.82
N GLY A 182 -8.55 2.87 -9.90
CA GLY A 182 -8.76 2.69 -8.46
C GLY A 182 -10.21 2.92 -8.03
N GLY A 183 -10.92 3.79 -8.76
CA GLY A 183 -12.35 4.08 -8.54
C GLY A 183 -13.27 2.88 -8.72
N ILE A 184 -12.89 1.84 -9.47
CA ILE A 184 -13.71 0.63 -9.67
C ILE A 184 -13.89 -0.11 -8.33
N VAL A 185 -12.79 -0.38 -7.63
CA VAL A 185 -12.80 -1.07 -6.33
C VAL A 185 -13.44 -0.17 -5.27
N ALA A 186 -13.16 1.13 -5.31
CA ALA A 186 -13.74 2.10 -4.38
C ALA A 186 -15.29 2.13 -4.46
N LYS A 187 -15.85 2.23 -5.67
CA LYS A 187 -17.31 2.17 -5.89
C LYS A 187 -17.89 0.86 -5.35
N ALA A 188 -17.24 -0.26 -5.66
CA ALA A 188 -17.70 -1.57 -5.21
C ALA A 188 -17.68 -1.72 -3.68
N LEU A 189 -16.75 -1.06 -2.98
CA LEU A 189 -16.72 -0.99 -1.51
C LEU A 189 -17.76 -0.04 -0.91
N GLY A 190 -18.32 0.89 -1.69
CA GLY A 190 -19.36 1.83 -1.26
C GLY A 190 -18.95 3.31 -1.30
N VAL A 191 -17.81 3.66 -1.89
CA VAL A 191 -17.46 5.08 -2.14
C VAL A 191 -18.41 5.65 -3.19
N VAL A 192 -19.01 6.79 -2.86
CA VAL A 192 -19.82 7.59 -3.79
C VAL A 192 -18.88 8.51 -4.57
N ASP A 193 -19.00 8.50 -5.91
CA ASP A 193 -18.25 9.36 -6.82
C ASP A 193 -16.73 9.49 -6.51
N PRO A 194 -15.97 8.38 -6.49
CA PRO A 194 -14.53 8.47 -6.26
C PRO A 194 -13.85 9.34 -7.32
N PRO A 195 -12.75 10.01 -6.97
CA PRO A 195 -12.02 10.85 -7.90
C PRO A 195 -11.56 10.03 -9.12
N THR A 196 -11.60 10.64 -10.30
CA THR A 196 -11.19 10.01 -11.57
C THR A 196 -9.93 10.64 -12.17
N THR A 197 -9.41 11.70 -11.55
CA THR A 197 -8.18 12.38 -11.97
C THR A 197 -7.31 12.70 -10.75
N VAL A 198 -6.01 12.90 -10.96
CA VAL A 198 -5.08 13.33 -9.92
C VAL A 198 -5.49 14.69 -9.34
N ALA A 199 -6.05 15.57 -10.18
CA ALA A 199 -6.58 16.85 -9.72
C ALA A 199 -7.78 16.67 -8.77
N ALA A 200 -8.76 15.83 -9.16
CA ALA A 200 -9.90 15.50 -8.31
C ALA A 200 -9.47 14.82 -7.02
N LEU A 201 -8.51 13.88 -7.09
CA LEU A 201 -7.94 13.20 -5.94
C LEU A 201 -7.34 14.16 -4.91
N ARG A 202 -6.57 15.15 -5.38
CA ARG A 202 -6.01 16.21 -4.53
C ARG A 202 -7.10 17.10 -3.94
N ALA A 203 -8.12 17.45 -4.73
CA ALA A 203 -9.24 18.24 -4.26
C ALA A 203 -10.04 17.51 -3.17
N THR A 204 -10.27 16.20 -3.34
CA THR A 204 -10.88 15.34 -2.31
C THR A 204 -10.07 15.41 -1.02
N ILE A 205 -8.75 15.16 -1.05
CA ILE A 205 -7.90 15.20 0.14
C ILE A 205 -7.92 16.57 0.82
N GLU A 206 -7.88 17.66 0.05
CA GLU A 206 -7.94 19.02 0.61
C GLU A 206 -9.30 19.30 1.26
N GLY A 207 -10.39 18.76 0.71
CA GLY A 207 -11.74 18.87 1.28
C GLY A 207 -11.86 18.27 2.69
N TYR A 208 -11.11 17.19 2.99
CA TYR A 208 -11.10 16.58 4.33
C TYR A 208 -10.30 17.39 5.36
N ARG A 209 -9.47 18.35 4.96
CA ARG A 209 -8.54 19.07 5.86
C ARG A 209 -9.18 19.61 7.14
N PRO A 210 -10.39 20.21 7.12
CA PRO A 210 -11.05 20.70 8.33
C PRO A 210 -11.47 19.60 9.31
N GLU A 211 -11.60 18.35 8.86
CA GLU A 211 -12.04 17.20 9.65
C GLU A 211 -10.89 16.44 10.32
N LEU A 212 -9.65 16.70 9.87
CA LEU A 212 -8.46 15.99 10.34
C LEU A 212 -8.01 16.49 11.71
N ALA A 213 -7.65 15.57 12.60
CA ALA A 213 -7.18 15.93 13.92
C ALA A 213 -6.03 15.05 14.44
N SER A 214 -5.20 15.64 15.29
CA SER A 214 -4.19 14.92 16.06
C SER A 214 -4.85 14.16 17.22
N THR A 215 -5.40 12.98 16.95
CA THR A 215 -5.95 12.11 18.01
C THR A 215 -4.84 11.34 18.72
N ALA A 216 -5.10 10.86 19.93
CA ALA A 216 -4.16 9.98 20.65
C ALA A 216 -3.86 8.70 19.84
N ALA A 217 -4.90 8.11 19.24
CA ALA A 217 -4.80 6.94 18.38
C ALA A 217 -3.95 7.20 17.12
N ALA A 218 -4.09 8.36 16.47
CA ALA A 218 -3.28 8.73 15.30
C ALA A 218 -1.80 8.83 15.66
N ARG A 219 -1.48 9.54 16.76
CA ARG A 219 -0.09 9.66 17.24
C ARG A 219 0.50 8.33 17.66
N GLU A 220 -0.32 7.45 18.22
CA GLU A 220 0.11 6.10 18.60
C GLU A 220 0.38 5.22 17.37
N ALA A 221 -0.48 5.26 16.36
CA ALA A 221 -0.24 4.59 15.09
C ALA A 221 1.06 5.08 14.43
N ALA A 222 1.31 6.39 14.42
CA ALA A 222 2.56 6.95 13.92
C ALA A 222 3.79 6.46 14.71
N ARG A 223 3.73 6.43 16.05
CA ARG A 223 4.83 5.89 16.87
C ARG A 223 5.04 4.39 16.63
N PHE A 224 3.96 3.62 16.54
CA PHE A 224 4.02 2.19 16.28
C PHE A 224 4.69 1.90 14.93
N LEU A 225 4.30 2.62 13.88
CA LEU A 225 4.90 2.48 12.56
C LEU A 225 6.36 2.93 12.56
N LEU A 226 6.67 4.10 13.11
CA LEU A 226 7.97 4.75 12.86
C LEU A 226 9.05 4.43 13.90
N VAL A 227 8.66 4.14 15.14
CA VAL A 227 9.60 4.02 16.29
C VAL A 227 9.61 2.60 16.84
N HIS A 228 8.46 1.95 16.91
CA HIS A 228 8.32 0.60 17.48
C HIS A 228 7.79 -0.43 16.47
N PRO A 229 8.39 -0.55 15.27
CA PRO A 229 7.93 -1.56 14.32
C PRO A 229 8.17 -2.95 14.93
N PRO A 230 7.20 -3.87 14.81
CA PRO A 230 7.27 -5.23 15.37
C PRO A 230 8.18 -6.15 14.53
N LEU A 231 9.42 -5.71 14.32
CA LEU A 231 10.42 -6.33 13.46
C LEU A 231 11.64 -6.80 14.26
N PRO A 232 12.24 -7.94 13.87
CA PRO A 232 13.57 -8.34 14.35
C PRO A 232 14.60 -7.23 14.11
N LEU A 233 15.59 -7.10 14.99
CA LEU A 233 16.59 -6.03 14.94
C LEU A 233 17.27 -5.91 13.58
N ALA A 234 17.60 -7.03 12.95
CA ALA A 234 18.25 -7.07 11.63
C ALA A 234 17.39 -6.47 10.49
N ALA A 235 16.06 -6.50 10.61
CA ALA A 235 15.15 -5.94 9.58
C ALA A 235 14.83 -4.46 9.80
N ARG A 236 15.14 -3.90 10.97
CA ARG A 236 14.80 -2.51 11.33
C ARG A 236 15.46 -1.46 10.44
N PRO A 237 16.75 -1.55 10.04
CA PRO A 237 17.36 -0.53 9.20
C PRO A 237 16.69 -0.40 7.82
N GLY A 238 16.39 -1.53 7.18
CA GLY A 238 15.69 -1.53 5.89
C GLY A 238 14.28 -0.95 6.00
N TYR A 239 13.54 -1.34 7.03
CA TYR A 239 12.22 -0.76 7.30
C TYR A 239 12.29 0.74 7.62
N ALA A 240 13.26 1.17 8.44
CA ALA A 240 13.45 2.58 8.78
C ALA A 240 13.76 3.42 7.54
N ALA A 241 14.51 2.89 6.57
CA ALA A 241 14.74 3.56 5.29
C ALA A 241 13.46 3.71 4.47
N LEU A 242 12.60 2.69 4.40
CA LEU A 242 11.27 2.78 3.76
C LEU A 242 10.38 3.81 4.47
N ALA A 243 10.36 3.79 5.81
CA ALA A 243 9.60 4.73 6.63
C ALA A 243 10.10 6.18 6.46
N ALA A 244 11.41 6.40 6.39
CA ALA A 244 12.00 7.70 6.10
C ALA A 244 11.58 8.21 4.71
N GLY A 245 11.58 7.31 3.72
CA GLY A 245 11.06 7.60 2.38
C GLY A 245 9.58 8.02 2.41
N ALA A 246 8.75 7.31 3.17
CA ALA A 246 7.33 7.62 3.35
C ALA A 246 7.11 8.99 4.01
N VAL A 247 7.80 9.28 5.12
CA VAL A 247 7.70 10.56 5.84
C VAL A 247 8.17 11.72 4.97
N ALA A 248 9.22 11.54 4.17
CA ALA A 248 9.73 12.56 3.25
C ALA A 248 8.77 12.87 2.06
N MET A 249 7.76 12.03 1.85
CA MET A 249 6.68 12.21 0.86
C MET A 249 5.37 12.71 1.49
N LEU A 250 5.27 12.81 2.82
CA LEU A 250 4.08 13.36 3.46
C LEU A 250 3.90 14.84 3.13
N PRO A 251 2.65 15.30 2.90
CA PRO A 251 2.37 16.71 2.78
C PRO A 251 2.69 17.42 4.11
N ARG A 252 3.13 18.68 4.03
CA ARG A 252 3.59 19.44 5.20
C ARG A 252 2.52 19.53 6.30
N TRP A 253 1.26 19.72 5.91
CA TRP A 253 0.14 19.84 6.84
C TRP A 253 -0.11 18.56 7.66
N ALA A 254 0.29 17.39 7.18
CA ALA A 254 0.08 16.11 7.88
C ALA A 254 1.11 15.90 9.00
N ARG A 255 2.24 16.62 8.99
CA ARG A 255 3.37 16.35 9.89
C ARG A 255 3.11 16.81 11.32
N GLN A 256 2.62 18.04 11.48
CA GLN A 256 2.38 18.62 12.80
C GLN A 256 1.34 17.83 13.61
N PRO A 257 0.19 17.40 13.04
CA PRO A 257 -0.74 16.52 13.75
C PRO A 257 -0.15 15.17 14.15
N LEU A 258 0.79 14.62 13.38
CA LEU A 258 1.46 13.35 13.71
C LEU A 258 2.68 13.52 14.63
N ARG A 259 3.02 14.76 15.02
CA ARG A 259 4.25 15.12 15.75
C ARG A 259 5.53 14.68 15.03
N LEU A 260 5.52 14.76 13.71
CA LEU A 260 6.70 14.46 12.89
C LEU A 260 7.48 15.76 12.65
N PRO A 261 8.80 15.77 12.89
CA PRO A 261 9.61 16.95 12.63
C PRO A 261 9.64 17.23 11.12
N TRP A 262 9.63 18.50 10.75
CA TRP A 262 9.87 18.91 9.38
C TRP A 262 11.34 19.27 9.20
N LEU A 263 12.09 18.41 8.53
CA LEU A 263 13.53 18.60 8.29
C LEU A 263 13.79 18.61 6.77
N PRO A 264 13.46 19.70 6.06
CA PRO A 264 13.41 19.70 4.59
C PRO A 264 14.75 19.33 3.93
N VAL A 265 15.87 19.76 4.52
CA VAL A 265 17.21 19.42 4.02
C VAL A 265 17.52 17.95 4.26
N THR A 266 17.36 17.45 5.49
CA THR A 266 17.58 16.05 5.84
C THR A 266 16.68 15.11 5.04
N GLU A 267 15.40 15.45 4.87
CA GLU A 267 14.48 14.66 4.07
C GLU A 267 14.90 14.61 2.59
N ARG A 268 15.35 15.74 2.02
CA ARG A 268 15.78 15.81 0.63
C ARG A 268 17.09 15.05 0.39
N LEU A 269 18.06 15.19 1.30
CA LEU A 269 19.41 14.65 1.14
C LEU A 269 19.57 13.23 1.71
N VAL A 270 18.72 12.82 2.65
CA VAL A 270 18.85 11.53 3.35
C VAL A 270 17.56 10.72 3.23
N GLY A 271 16.42 11.26 3.66
CA GLY A 271 15.16 10.50 3.72
C GLY A 271 14.70 9.96 2.36
N ARG A 272 14.67 10.81 1.33
CA ARG A 272 14.27 10.40 -0.04
C ARG A 272 15.29 9.46 -0.67
N PRO A 273 16.62 9.71 -0.65
CA PRO A 273 17.59 8.75 -1.16
C PRO A 273 17.53 7.39 -0.45
N LEU A 274 17.42 7.37 0.89
CA LEU A 274 17.29 6.12 1.65
C LEU A 274 16.04 5.34 1.25
N GLY A 275 14.90 6.03 1.11
CA GLY A 275 13.68 5.44 0.60
C GLY A 275 13.86 4.82 -0.80
N GLY A 276 14.55 5.52 -1.69
CA GLY A 276 14.84 5.03 -3.04
C GLY A 276 15.76 3.80 -3.06
N VAL A 277 16.82 3.80 -2.25
CA VAL A 277 17.72 2.66 -2.10
C VAL A 277 16.97 1.45 -1.55
N ALA A 278 16.23 1.62 -0.44
CA ALA A 278 15.49 0.53 0.16
C ALA A 278 14.42 -0.05 -0.79
N THR A 279 13.70 0.82 -1.50
CA THR A 279 12.72 0.41 -2.51
C THR A 279 13.38 -0.36 -3.65
N SER A 280 14.54 0.09 -4.12
CA SER A 280 15.29 -0.58 -5.19
C SER A 280 15.83 -1.94 -4.73
N THR A 281 16.28 -2.07 -3.48
CA THR A 281 16.70 -3.35 -2.89
C THR A 281 15.53 -4.32 -2.79
N VAL A 282 14.34 -3.85 -2.37
CA VAL A 282 13.12 -4.68 -2.36
C VAL A 282 12.75 -5.11 -3.78
N ARG A 283 12.81 -4.20 -4.76
CA ARG A 283 12.55 -4.52 -6.17
C ARG A 283 13.51 -5.59 -6.70
N TRP A 284 14.80 -5.43 -6.45
CA TRP A 284 15.82 -6.41 -6.80
C TRP A 284 15.56 -7.77 -6.15
N ALA A 285 15.18 -7.80 -4.87
CA ALA A 285 14.84 -9.03 -4.17
C ALA A 285 13.60 -9.74 -4.75
N MET A 286 12.63 -8.97 -5.24
CA MET A 286 11.34 -9.48 -5.73
C MET A 286 11.29 -9.73 -7.24
N ALA A 287 12.37 -9.47 -7.97
CA ALA A 287 12.40 -9.51 -9.44
C ALA A 287 11.87 -10.84 -10.03
N ASP A 288 12.28 -11.98 -9.47
CA ASP A 288 11.86 -13.30 -9.95
C ASP A 288 10.33 -13.49 -9.86
N ALA A 289 9.71 -13.03 -8.77
CA ALA A 289 8.27 -13.14 -8.57
C ALA A 289 7.48 -12.22 -9.51
N THR A 290 8.02 -11.06 -9.86
CA THR A 290 7.41 -10.14 -10.83
C THR A 290 7.43 -10.74 -12.24
N ASP A 291 8.53 -11.37 -12.63
CA ASP A 291 8.66 -12.06 -13.92
C ASP A 291 7.72 -13.26 -14.03
N GLU A 292 7.57 -14.06 -12.97
CA GLU A 292 6.61 -15.17 -12.92
C GLU A 292 5.17 -14.69 -13.13
N ARG A 293 4.78 -13.60 -12.46
CA ARG A 293 3.45 -12.98 -12.59
C ARG A 293 3.21 -12.45 -14.01
N ARG A 294 4.20 -11.80 -14.61
CA ARG A 294 4.11 -11.27 -15.97
C ARG A 294 3.93 -12.40 -16.98
N ARG A 295 4.75 -13.45 -16.90
CA ARG A 295 4.65 -14.63 -17.78
C ARG A 295 3.33 -15.38 -17.60
N ALA A 296 2.78 -15.46 -16.38
CA ALA A 296 1.48 -16.08 -16.13
C ALA A 296 0.34 -15.30 -16.79
N ALA A 297 0.39 -13.96 -16.77
CA ALA A 297 -0.57 -13.10 -17.45
C ALA A 297 -0.43 -13.17 -18.99
N GLU A 298 0.79 -13.10 -19.52
CA GLU A 298 1.08 -13.16 -20.97
C GLU A 298 0.62 -14.47 -21.62
N ARG A 299 0.84 -15.62 -20.95
CA ARG A 299 0.41 -16.94 -21.46
C ARG A 299 -1.11 -17.08 -21.62
N ARG A 300 -1.89 -16.24 -20.94
CA ARG A 300 -3.36 -16.35 -20.92
C ARG A 300 -4.05 -15.21 -21.69
N GLY A 301 -3.36 -14.10 -21.94
CA GLY A 301 -3.82 -13.07 -22.89
C GLY A 301 -3.74 -13.48 -24.37
N THR A 302 -3.09 -14.61 -24.67
CA THR A 302 -3.03 -15.20 -26.02
C THR A 302 -4.15 -16.20 -26.32
N SER A 303 -5.06 -16.47 -25.37
CA SER A 303 -6.25 -17.29 -25.62
C SER A 303 -7.40 -16.38 -26.02
N VAL A 304 -7.53 -16.13 -27.33
CA VAL A 304 -8.70 -15.51 -27.97
C VAL A 304 -9.80 -16.54 -28.13
#